data_AF-A0A4D9DEV6-F1
#
_entry.id   AF-A0A4D9DEV6-F1
#
_cell.length_a   1.000
_cell.length_b   1.000
_cell.length_c   1.000
_cell.angle_alpha   90.00
_cell.angle_beta   90.00
_cell.angle_gamma   90.00
#
_symmetry.space_group_name_H-M   'P 1'
#
loop_
_entity.id
_entity.type
_entity.pdbx_description
1 polymer ?
#
loop_
_entity_poly.entity_id
_entity_poly.type
_entity_poly.pdbx_seq_one_letter_code
_entity_poly.pdbx_strand_id
1 'polypeptide(L)'
;MGREAAGRDLLRFISLLLLGIGGANAFSRPPKTCSPRISVDPARRPSDHAPFLPLTAVANPAEKAAVASAVEHEGQRKLAQDLVTIQEYLNRDHKDLLCRWARAFCPVGDEISKANFWRGDAMTISDTQCTQVRLDGLDLRVAVAEQGIFGKPKIREVDQSITFSTQRIRSRPADVIRAMISMASTIGDEDSTASLYKIPVDDGKWVIPNNLYMNGVPWKPFTRQFFYNRIVRAVDAAIRDPSFPNRMAIKFLTPESNPAFDTYRIGTVLELVRELAFHQVSCGKRVKLCVQQKMGEGIFKGLPISLNGCRFILENMDWQSKEGEEKEGVVGTQIYFGEVGEHVVEEEDDVFILIAPQNVVGVSIIPLLEAMARKAGDRPFIVLNPSLRDRPSAGDVMQVRGREERMAFGKTFKTVFAFETQHDKGMFKINGAVGKAGHDQPWIRYVLIDNQEGLQNVNNRREVYEPVQVTEREPAD
;
A
#
# COMPACT_ATOMS: atom_id res chain seq x y z
N MET A 1 11.69 -40.76 57.29
CA MET A 1 10.39 -40.87 57.97
C MET A 1 9.69 -39.53 57.80
N GLY A 2 8.70 -39.30 56.94
CA GLY A 2 7.82 -40.23 56.23
C GLY A 2 6.39 -40.08 56.76
N ARG A 3 5.49 -39.60 55.88
CA ARG A 3 4.02 -39.64 55.92
C ARG A 3 3.31 -38.63 56.85
N GLU A 4 2.64 -37.65 56.24
CA GLU A 4 1.16 -37.52 56.19
C GLU A 4 0.77 -36.07 55.85
N ALA A 5 0.54 -35.81 54.56
CA ALA A 5 -0.34 -34.74 54.08
C ALA A 5 -0.63 -34.98 52.58
N ALA A 6 -1.19 -36.14 52.27
CA ALA A 6 -1.78 -36.45 50.97
C ALA A 6 -3.29 -36.63 51.20
N GLY A 7 -4.11 -35.92 50.44
CA GLY A 7 -5.55 -36.16 50.38
C GLY A 7 -6.41 -34.94 50.66
N ARG A 8 -6.43 -33.99 49.71
CA ARG A 8 -7.67 -33.25 49.42
C ARG A 8 -7.78 -32.53 48.07
N ASP A 9 -6.70 -32.35 47.30
CA ASP A 9 -6.76 -31.57 46.05
C ASP A 9 -6.75 -32.36 44.73
N LEU A 10 -6.80 -33.70 44.75
CA LEU A 10 -6.80 -34.52 43.53
C LEU A 10 -8.21 -34.97 43.05
N LEU A 11 -9.28 -34.61 43.78
CA LEU A 11 -10.64 -35.14 43.54
C LEU A 11 -11.64 -34.14 42.95
N ARG A 12 -11.21 -32.93 42.57
CA ARG A 12 -12.06 -31.97 41.83
C ARG A 12 -11.70 -31.79 40.36
N PHE A 13 -10.63 -32.42 39.87
CA PHE A 13 -10.16 -32.26 38.49
C PHE A 13 -10.49 -33.41 37.53
N ILE A 14 -11.16 -34.49 37.99
CA ILE A 14 -11.46 -35.69 37.18
C ILE A 14 -12.96 -35.83 36.82
N SER A 15 -13.86 -34.99 37.34
CA SER A 15 -15.31 -35.14 37.14
C SER A 15 -15.93 -34.38 35.96
N LEU A 16 -15.13 -33.80 35.06
CA LEU A 16 -15.65 -33.09 33.88
C LEU A 16 -15.22 -33.71 32.53
N LEU A 17 -14.54 -34.87 32.57
CA LEU A 17 -13.99 -35.51 31.37
C LEU A 17 -14.68 -36.82 30.96
N LEU A 18 -15.74 -37.25 31.64
CA LEU A 18 -16.46 -38.51 31.33
C LEU A 18 -17.95 -38.36 31.60
N LEU A 19 -18.72 -37.94 30.59
CA LEU A 19 -20.14 -38.29 30.40
C LEU A 19 -20.56 -37.82 29.00
N GLY A 20 -20.70 -38.76 28.06
CA GLY A 20 -21.37 -38.50 26.78
C GLY A 20 -20.82 -39.18 25.53
N ILE A 21 -20.29 -40.41 25.61
CA ILE A 21 -20.25 -41.30 24.42
C ILE A 21 -21.65 -41.91 24.29
N GLY A 22 -22.29 -41.68 23.15
CA GLY A 22 -23.53 -42.34 22.73
C GLY A 22 -23.72 -42.13 21.23
N GLY A 23 -23.26 -43.09 20.43
CA GLY A 23 -23.32 -43.04 18.97
C GLY A 23 -24.56 -43.71 18.36
N ALA A 24 -24.70 -43.44 17.06
CA ALA A 24 -25.39 -44.19 16.00
C ALA A 24 -26.79 -43.72 15.52
N ASN A 25 -26.79 -43.42 14.21
CA ASN A 25 -27.86 -43.53 13.20
C ASN A 25 -28.96 -42.46 13.12
N ALA A 26 -28.77 -41.51 12.20
CA ALA A 26 -29.81 -41.14 11.22
C ALA A 26 -29.20 -40.33 10.04
N PHE A 27 -28.98 -40.99 8.92
CA PHE A 27 -28.91 -40.34 7.61
C PHE A 27 -30.29 -39.77 7.25
N SER A 28 -30.31 -38.72 6.40
CA SER A 28 -31.43 -38.18 5.60
C SER A 28 -32.23 -36.99 6.17
N ARG A 29 -31.87 -35.77 5.71
CA ARG A 29 -32.70 -34.79 4.95
C ARG A 29 -32.12 -33.35 5.09
N PRO A 30 -32.09 -32.54 4.02
CA PRO A 30 -31.58 -31.16 4.08
C PRO A 30 -32.63 -30.22 4.72
N PRO A 31 -32.23 -29.21 5.51
CA PRO A 31 -33.18 -28.25 6.04
C PRO A 31 -33.60 -27.23 4.96
N LYS A 32 -34.91 -27.00 4.94
CA LYS A 32 -35.65 -26.15 4.01
C LYS A 32 -35.22 -24.68 4.10
N THR A 33 -35.16 -24.06 2.93
CA THR A 33 -35.04 -22.63 2.68
C THR A 33 -36.11 -21.82 3.43
N CYS A 34 -35.68 -20.92 4.31
CA CYS A 34 -36.50 -19.80 4.79
C CYS A 34 -35.73 -18.51 4.54
N SER A 35 -36.03 -17.84 3.43
CA SER A 35 -35.52 -16.51 3.10
C SER A 35 -36.42 -15.44 3.75
N PRO A 36 -35.91 -14.54 4.61
CA PRO A 36 -36.64 -13.34 4.95
C PRO A 36 -36.51 -12.34 3.78
N ARG A 37 -37.66 -11.98 3.18
CA ARG A 37 -37.76 -10.89 2.20
C ARG A 37 -37.48 -9.55 2.91
N ILE A 38 -36.27 -9.03 2.74
CA ILE A 38 -35.98 -7.62 3.00
C ILE A 38 -36.32 -6.87 1.71
N SER A 39 -37.35 -6.03 1.78
CA SER A 39 -37.71 -5.05 0.75
C SER A 39 -36.59 -4.02 0.66
N VAL A 40 -35.78 -4.09 -0.39
CA VAL A 40 -34.76 -3.09 -0.70
C VAL A 40 -35.36 -2.11 -1.72
N ASP A 41 -35.50 -0.86 -1.28
CA ASP A 41 -35.90 0.31 -2.06
C ASP A 41 -34.99 0.47 -3.30
N PRO A 42 -35.52 0.59 -4.54
CA PRO A 42 -34.71 0.48 -5.75
C PRO A 42 -34.02 1.79 -6.19
N ALA A 43 -33.73 2.72 -5.27
CA ALA A 43 -33.06 3.97 -5.57
C ALA A 43 -31.67 4.04 -4.92
N ARG A 44 -30.63 4.15 -5.77
CA ARG A 44 -29.18 4.30 -5.48
C ARG A 44 -28.39 3.01 -5.22
N ARG A 45 -28.06 2.30 -6.31
CA ARG A 45 -26.78 1.58 -6.40
C ARG A 45 -25.73 2.53 -6.99
N PRO A 46 -24.51 2.64 -6.43
CA PRO A 46 -23.37 3.19 -7.15
C PRO A 46 -23.04 2.24 -8.31
N SER A 47 -23.10 2.74 -9.53
CA SER A 47 -22.80 1.99 -10.75
C SER A 47 -21.29 1.88 -10.97
N ASP A 48 -20.64 0.88 -10.36
CA ASP A 48 -19.24 0.52 -10.65
C ASP A 48 -19.11 -0.74 -11.53
N HIS A 49 -20.20 -1.16 -12.17
CA HIS A 49 -20.15 -2.10 -13.28
C HIS A 49 -20.48 -1.34 -14.56
N ALA A 50 -19.45 -0.78 -15.21
CA ALA A 50 -19.57 -0.50 -16.63
C ALA A 50 -19.76 -1.86 -17.32
N PRO A 51 -20.91 -2.14 -17.97
CA PRO A 51 -21.04 -3.33 -18.77
C PRO A 51 -19.99 -3.24 -19.88
N PHE A 52 -19.24 -4.33 -20.11
CA PHE A 52 -18.39 -4.47 -21.28
C PHE A 52 -19.25 -4.20 -22.51
N LEU A 53 -19.03 -3.06 -23.15
CA LEU A 53 -19.62 -2.76 -24.45
C LEU A 53 -19.10 -3.81 -25.44
N PRO A 54 -19.96 -4.45 -26.25
CA PRO A 54 -19.48 -5.29 -27.33
C PRO A 54 -18.65 -4.42 -28.28
N LEU A 55 -17.44 -4.89 -28.61
CA LEU A 55 -16.61 -4.32 -29.67
C LEU A 55 -17.35 -4.48 -31.00
N THR A 56 -18.16 -3.49 -31.38
CA THR A 56 -18.69 -3.39 -32.74
C THR A 56 -18.28 -2.10 -33.41
N ALA A 57 -17.86 -2.31 -34.67
CA ALA A 57 -17.62 -1.37 -35.76
C ALA A 57 -16.28 -0.61 -35.74
N VAL A 58 -15.51 -0.86 -36.81
CA VAL A 58 -14.33 -0.11 -37.24
C VAL A 58 -14.70 1.37 -37.36
N ALA A 59 -14.41 2.15 -36.32
CA ALA A 59 -14.55 3.60 -36.37
C ALA A 59 -13.63 4.18 -37.46
N ASN A 60 -14.19 5.03 -38.32
CA ASN A 60 -13.48 5.75 -39.37
C ASN A 60 -12.29 6.51 -38.74
N PRO A 61 -11.08 6.51 -39.34
CA PRO A 61 -9.93 7.26 -38.84
C PRO A 61 -10.25 8.72 -38.47
N ALA A 62 -11.15 9.38 -39.21
CA ALA A 62 -11.59 10.74 -38.92
C ALA A 62 -12.43 10.85 -37.63
N GLU A 63 -13.29 9.87 -37.35
CA GLU A 63 -14.07 9.80 -36.12
C GLU A 63 -13.18 9.47 -34.92
N LYS A 64 -12.21 8.57 -35.07
CA LYS A 64 -11.20 8.30 -34.02
C LYS A 64 -10.39 9.55 -33.68
N ALA A 65 -9.97 10.32 -34.69
CA ALA A 65 -9.24 11.56 -34.49
C ALA A 65 -10.09 12.64 -33.82
N ALA A 66 -11.37 12.78 -34.22
CA ALA A 66 -12.30 13.72 -33.59
C ALA A 66 -12.60 13.36 -32.13
N VAL A 67 -12.81 12.08 -31.82
CA VAL A 67 -12.99 11.59 -30.45
C VAL A 67 -11.73 11.80 -29.62
N ALA A 68 -10.54 11.49 -30.14
CA ALA A 68 -9.29 11.73 -29.45
C ALA A 68 -9.07 13.22 -29.14
N SER A 69 -9.32 14.11 -30.11
CA SER A 69 -9.21 15.56 -29.90
C SER A 69 -10.23 16.09 -28.88
N ALA A 70 -11.46 15.57 -28.89
CA ALA A 70 -12.47 15.94 -27.90
C ALA A 70 -12.06 15.51 -26.49
N VAL A 71 -11.54 14.29 -26.34
CA VAL A 71 -11.02 13.75 -25.06
C VAL A 71 -9.82 14.57 -24.57
N GLU A 72 -8.91 14.97 -25.46
CA GLU A 72 -7.77 15.84 -25.11
C GLU A 72 -8.23 17.21 -24.63
N HIS A 73 -9.18 17.85 -25.32
CA HIS A 73 -9.74 19.14 -24.92
C HIS A 73 -10.47 19.06 -23.57
N GLU A 74 -11.23 17.99 -23.32
CA GLU A 74 -11.89 17.76 -22.03
C GLU A 74 -10.85 17.55 -20.91
N GLY A 75 -9.79 16.78 -21.16
CA GLY A 75 -8.69 16.58 -20.23
C GLY A 75 -7.97 17.87 -19.86
N GLN A 76 -7.70 18.74 -20.84
CA GLN A 76 -7.08 20.06 -20.60
C GLN A 76 -7.98 21.00 -19.78
N ARG A 77 -9.28 21.01 -20.07
CA ARG A 77 -10.25 21.80 -19.29
C ARG A 77 -10.32 21.36 -17.84
N LYS A 78 -10.37 20.04 -17.62
CA LYS A 78 -10.38 19.45 -16.28
C LYS A 78 -9.10 19.77 -15.50
N LEU A 79 -7.94 19.61 -16.15
CA LEU A 79 -6.67 19.98 -15.54
C LEU A 79 -6.65 21.46 -15.10
N ALA A 80 -7.11 22.37 -15.95
CA ALA A 80 -7.18 23.79 -15.60
C ALA A 80 -8.11 24.03 -14.39
N GLN A 81 -9.26 23.34 -14.32
CA GLN A 81 -10.18 23.42 -13.19
C GLN A 81 -9.57 22.88 -11.89
N ASP A 82 -8.83 21.78 -11.97
CA ASP A 82 -8.14 21.18 -10.82
C ASP A 82 -7.05 22.11 -10.27
N LEU A 83 -6.29 22.78 -11.14
CA LEU A 83 -5.28 23.77 -10.71
C LEU A 83 -5.90 24.98 -10.01
N VAL A 84 -7.06 25.46 -10.49
CA VAL A 84 -7.82 26.52 -9.81
C VAL A 84 -8.34 26.04 -8.46
N THR A 85 -8.83 24.81 -8.38
CA THR A 85 -9.28 24.22 -7.12
C THR A 85 -8.12 24.13 -6.11
N ILE A 86 -6.93 23.69 -6.55
CA ILE A 86 -5.74 23.69 -5.70
C ILE A 86 -5.44 25.11 -5.20
N GLN A 87 -5.47 26.12 -6.08
CA GLN A 87 -5.23 27.52 -5.71
C GLN A 87 -6.22 28.01 -4.64
N GLU A 88 -7.52 27.74 -4.80
CA GLU A 88 -8.56 28.14 -3.87
C GLU A 88 -8.34 27.51 -2.48
N TYR A 89 -8.03 26.22 -2.43
CA TYR A 89 -7.73 25.52 -1.18
C TYR A 89 -6.47 26.07 -0.51
N LEU A 90 -5.42 26.37 -1.27
CA LEU A 90 -4.20 26.98 -0.72
C LEU A 90 -4.49 28.31 -0.03
N ASN A 91 -5.28 29.17 -0.67
CA ASN A 91 -5.62 30.49 -0.14
C ASN A 91 -6.62 30.45 1.03
N ARG A 92 -7.48 29.42 1.09
CA ARG A 92 -8.47 29.28 2.14
C ARG A 92 -7.90 28.61 3.39
N ASP A 93 -7.19 27.49 3.22
CA ASP A 93 -6.85 26.59 4.31
C ASP A 93 -5.34 26.54 4.62
N HIS A 94 -4.48 27.12 3.76
CA HIS A 94 -3.02 26.96 3.84
C HIS A 94 -2.23 28.28 3.77
N LYS A 95 -2.80 29.41 4.20
CA LYS A 95 -2.11 30.72 4.21
C LYS A 95 -0.79 30.70 4.99
N ASP A 96 -0.77 30.09 6.17
CA ASP A 96 0.43 29.99 7.00
C ASP A 96 1.54 29.17 6.31
N LEU A 97 1.15 28.14 5.56
CA LEU A 97 2.07 27.36 4.75
C LEU A 97 2.62 28.18 3.58
N LEU A 98 1.78 28.97 2.90
CA LEU A 98 2.22 29.87 1.83
C LEU A 98 3.26 30.88 2.35
N CYS A 99 3.05 31.47 3.54
CA CYS A 99 4.03 32.35 4.18
C CYS A 99 5.35 31.62 4.46
N ARG A 100 5.30 30.38 4.97
CA ARG A 100 6.51 29.56 5.20
C ARG A 100 7.23 29.21 3.90
N TRP A 101 6.51 28.88 2.83
CA TRP A 101 7.10 28.64 1.52
C TRP A 101 7.71 29.89 0.91
N ALA A 102 7.05 31.04 1.00
CA ALA A 102 7.60 32.32 0.54
C ALA A 102 8.91 32.64 1.28
N ARG A 103 8.99 32.35 2.58
CA ARG A 103 10.22 32.52 3.35
C ARG A 103 11.33 31.53 2.97
N ALA A 104 10.98 30.29 2.61
CA ALA A 104 11.96 29.23 2.39
C ALA A 104 12.45 29.12 0.93
N PHE A 105 11.60 29.47 -0.04
CA PHE A 105 11.83 29.18 -1.46
C PHE A 105 11.84 30.41 -2.37
N CYS A 106 11.52 31.60 -1.86
CA CYS A 106 11.55 32.83 -2.64
C CYS A 106 12.70 33.76 -2.22
N PRO A 107 13.23 34.58 -3.13
CA PRO A 107 14.24 35.61 -2.83
C PRO A 107 13.89 36.55 -1.66
N VAL A 108 12.60 36.81 -1.43
CA VAL A 108 12.13 37.65 -0.30
C VAL A 108 12.50 37.05 1.06
N GLY A 109 12.61 35.72 1.16
CA GLY A 109 13.09 35.04 2.35
C GLY A 109 14.55 35.34 2.67
N ASP A 110 15.40 35.41 1.64
CA ASP A 110 16.81 35.79 1.78
C ASP A 110 16.96 37.25 2.20
N GLU A 111 16.12 38.13 1.66
CA GLU A 111 16.06 39.55 2.03
C GLU A 111 15.69 39.71 3.51
N ILE A 112 14.63 39.03 3.96
CA ILE A 112 14.20 39.03 5.37
C ILE A 112 15.31 38.49 6.28
N SER A 113 15.97 37.41 5.88
CA SER A 113 17.05 36.79 6.68
C SER A 113 18.24 37.75 6.84
N LYS A 114 18.60 38.48 5.79
CA LYS A 114 19.66 39.51 5.84
C LYS A 114 19.25 40.72 6.68
N ALA A 115 18.01 41.19 6.57
CA ALA A 115 17.50 42.31 7.36
C ALA A 115 17.44 41.96 8.85
N ASN A 116 16.95 40.76 9.17
CA ASN A 116 16.77 40.30 10.55
C ASN A 116 18.08 39.88 11.23
N PHE A 117 19.16 39.66 10.47
CA PHE A 117 20.47 39.33 11.02
C PHE A 117 21.01 40.43 11.96
N TRP A 118 20.82 41.71 11.60
CA TRP A 118 21.31 42.84 12.39
C TRP A 118 20.28 43.38 13.38
N ARG A 119 18.99 43.29 13.03
CA ARG A 119 17.87 43.73 13.86
C ARG A 119 16.76 42.69 13.78
N GLY A 120 16.65 41.85 14.81
CA GLY A 120 15.57 40.86 14.90
C GLY A 120 14.20 41.49 14.61
N ASP A 121 13.40 40.81 13.80
CA ASP A 121 12.06 41.20 13.38
C ASP A 121 11.95 42.56 12.65
N ALA A 122 13.03 43.02 12.00
CA ALA A 122 12.98 44.19 11.12
C ALA A 122 12.03 43.99 9.93
N MET A 123 11.95 42.76 9.41
CA MET A 123 11.05 42.38 8.32
C MET A 123 10.35 41.06 8.66
N THR A 124 9.04 41.00 8.41
CA THR A 124 8.25 39.77 8.55
C THR A 124 7.27 39.62 7.39
N ILE A 125 6.95 38.38 7.03
CA ILE A 125 5.87 38.10 6.08
C ILE A 125 4.55 38.16 6.88
N SER A 126 3.65 39.06 6.50
CA SER A 126 2.38 39.25 7.21
C SER A 126 1.23 38.48 6.57
N ASP A 127 1.22 38.34 5.26
CA ASP A 127 0.23 37.54 4.51
C ASP A 127 0.86 37.05 3.20
N THR A 128 0.33 35.97 2.64
CA THR A 128 0.72 35.48 1.32
C THR A 128 -0.47 34.87 0.61
N GLN A 129 -0.67 35.25 -0.64
CA GLN A 129 -1.72 34.73 -1.51
C GLN A 129 -1.11 34.01 -2.71
N CYS A 130 -1.59 32.80 -3.01
CA CYS A 130 -1.29 32.13 -4.26
C CYS A 130 -2.14 32.74 -5.39
N THR A 131 -1.48 33.38 -6.36
CA THR A 131 -2.13 34.02 -7.50
C THR A 131 -2.34 33.06 -8.66
N GLN A 132 -1.46 32.07 -8.81
CA GLN A 132 -1.56 31.05 -9.84
C GLN A 132 -0.86 29.76 -9.41
N VAL A 133 -1.49 28.62 -9.71
CA VAL A 133 -0.86 27.29 -9.63
C VAL A 133 -0.53 26.83 -11.05
N ARG A 134 0.73 26.44 -11.27
CA ARG A 134 1.23 25.89 -12.53
C ARG A 134 1.65 24.45 -12.33
N LEU A 135 1.79 23.72 -13.43
CA LEU A 135 2.33 22.35 -13.37
C LEU A 135 3.74 22.33 -12.79
N ASP A 136 4.55 23.35 -13.06
CA ASP A 136 5.96 23.44 -12.69
C ASP A 136 6.26 24.34 -11.48
N GLY A 137 5.23 25.00 -10.91
CA GLY A 137 5.46 25.95 -9.83
C GLY A 137 4.21 26.66 -9.29
N LEU A 138 4.45 27.65 -8.45
CA LEU A 138 3.45 28.51 -7.84
C LEU A 138 3.85 29.97 -8.02
N ASP A 139 2.88 30.83 -8.30
CA ASP A 139 3.07 32.27 -8.27
C ASP A 139 2.33 32.83 -7.05
N LEU A 140 3.03 33.66 -6.29
CA LEU A 140 2.63 34.15 -4.98
C LEU A 140 2.68 35.68 -4.96
N ARG A 141 1.70 36.30 -4.28
CA ARG A 141 1.76 37.69 -3.84
C ARG A 141 2.05 37.71 -2.34
N VAL A 142 3.21 38.23 -1.97
CA VAL A 142 3.72 38.22 -0.60
C VAL A 142 3.63 39.62 -0.01
N ALA A 143 2.92 39.78 1.10
CA ALA A 143 2.88 41.01 1.88
C ALA A 143 3.97 40.99 2.95
N VAL A 144 4.91 41.92 2.85
CA VAL A 144 6.05 42.06 3.77
C VAL A 144 5.84 43.30 4.63
N ALA A 145 5.88 43.11 5.94
CA ALA A 145 5.82 44.18 6.93
C ALA A 145 7.24 44.60 7.31
N GLU A 146 7.59 45.85 7.03
CA GLU A 146 8.85 46.47 7.44
C GLU A 146 8.62 47.28 8.73
N GLN A 147 9.33 46.92 9.80
CA GLN A 147 9.23 47.59 11.09
C GLN A 147 10.13 48.83 11.17
N GLY A 148 9.49 50.00 11.21
CA GLY A 148 10.14 51.27 11.52
C GLY A 148 10.67 51.33 12.97
N ILE A 149 11.48 52.34 13.29
CA ILE A 149 12.00 52.56 14.65
C ILE A 149 10.91 53.20 15.54
N PHE A 150 9.99 53.99 14.95
CA PHE A 150 8.80 54.52 15.59
C PHE A 150 7.68 54.64 14.54
N GLY A 151 6.64 53.80 14.61
CA GLY A 151 5.48 53.90 13.72
C GLY A 151 4.80 52.57 13.41
N LYS A 152 3.65 52.64 12.71
CA LYS A 152 2.96 51.46 12.18
C LYS A 152 3.83 50.79 11.11
N PRO A 153 3.84 49.44 11.03
CA PRO A 153 4.62 48.73 10.02
C PRO A 153 4.19 49.13 8.61
N LYS A 154 5.17 49.35 7.73
CA LYS A 154 4.91 49.64 6.32
C LYS A 154 4.76 48.30 5.59
N ILE A 155 3.63 48.11 4.91
CA ILE A 155 3.36 46.89 4.15
C ILE A 155 3.79 47.12 2.69
N ARG A 156 4.60 46.21 2.17
CA ARG A 156 5.04 46.14 0.78
C ARG A 156 4.59 44.82 0.18
N GLU A 157 3.84 44.86 -0.91
CA GLU A 157 3.48 43.66 -1.66
C GLU A 157 4.51 43.38 -2.75
N VAL A 158 4.93 42.13 -2.87
CA VAL A 158 5.90 41.67 -3.86
C VAL A 158 5.41 40.39 -4.50
N ASP A 159 5.33 40.37 -5.82
CA ASP A 159 5.03 39.16 -6.58
C ASP A 159 6.30 38.27 -6.68
N GLN A 160 6.14 36.99 -6.40
CA GLN A 160 7.20 35.99 -6.30
C GLN A 160 6.78 34.71 -7.03
N SER A 161 7.76 33.92 -7.46
CA SER A 161 7.51 32.65 -8.14
C SER A 161 8.38 31.55 -7.54
N ILE A 162 7.76 30.40 -7.29
CA ILE A 162 8.42 29.19 -6.80
C ILE A 162 8.41 28.16 -7.93
N THR A 163 9.56 27.57 -8.24
CA THR A 163 9.67 26.44 -9.16
C THR A 163 9.81 25.14 -8.36
N PHE A 164 9.03 24.12 -8.73
CA PHE A 164 9.11 22.80 -8.12
C PHE A 164 10.39 22.06 -8.54
N SER A 165 11.13 21.49 -7.57
CA SER A 165 12.45 20.89 -7.80
C SER A 165 12.46 19.47 -8.41
N THR A 166 11.29 18.82 -8.58
CA THR A 166 11.22 17.41 -8.98
C THR A 166 11.49 17.16 -10.48
N GLN A 167 12.26 16.11 -10.79
CA GLN A 167 12.62 15.66 -12.15
C GLN A 167 11.49 14.89 -12.88
N ARG A 168 10.34 14.66 -12.23
CA ARG A 168 9.21 13.95 -12.86
C ARG A 168 8.49 14.85 -13.85
N ILE A 169 8.06 14.28 -14.98
CA ILE A 169 7.12 14.92 -15.88
C ILE A 169 5.83 15.14 -15.10
N ARG A 170 5.41 16.39 -14.97
CA ARG A 170 4.17 16.76 -14.27
C ARG A 170 3.10 16.95 -15.31
N SER A 171 2.19 15.98 -15.39
CA SER A 171 1.08 16.00 -16.34
C SER A 171 -0.28 15.91 -15.65
N ARG A 172 -0.29 15.61 -14.33
CA ARG A 172 -1.52 15.42 -13.54
C ARG A 172 -1.55 16.35 -12.33
N PRO A 173 -2.74 16.72 -11.83
CA PRO A 173 -2.89 17.46 -10.56
C PRO A 173 -2.22 16.77 -9.37
N ALA A 174 -2.22 15.44 -9.32
CA ALA A 174 -1.49 14.65 -8.33
C ALA A 174 -0.01 15.03 -8.23
N ASP A 175 0.63 15.28 -9.38
CA ASP A 175 2.07 15.55 -9.41
C ASP A 175 2.38 16.93 -8.82
N VAL A 176 1.45 17.90 -8.96
CA VAL A 176 1.51 19.21 -8.30
C VAL A 176 1.33 19.06 -6.79
N ILE A 177 0.34 18.29 -6.34
CA ILE A 177 0.13 18.01 -4.90
C ILE A 177 1.36 17.33 -4.28
N ARG A 178 1.95 16.36 -4.98
CA ARG A 178 3.18 15.69 -4.53
C ARG A 178 4.38 16.64 -4.46
N ALA A 179 4.53 17.54 -5.44
CA ALA A 179 5.57 18.57 -5.39
C ALA A 179 5.39 19.48 -4.16
N MET A 180 4.16 19.90 -3.86
CA MET A 180 3.83 20.68 -2.67
C MET A 180 4.09 19.91 -1.36
N ILE A 181 3.72 18.62 -1.30
CA ILE A 181 4.03 17.75 -0.17
C ILE A 181 5.55 17.66 0.03
N SER A 182 6.32 17.47 -1.04
CA SER A 182 7.78 17.46 -0.98
C SER A 182 8.36 18.79 -0.49
N MET A 183 7.77 19.93 -0.88
CA MET A 183 8.17 21.24 -0.36
C MET A 183 7.88 21.38 1.13
N ALA A 184 6.68 20.98 1.58
CA ALA A 184 6.31 20.98 3.00
C ALA A 184 7.26 20.10 3.82
N SER A 185 7.55 18.88 3.37
CA SER A 185 8.54 18.01 4.02
C SER A 185 9.95 18.61 4.04
N THR A 186 10.36 19.34 3.00
CA THR A 186 11.70 19.97 2.93
C THR A 186 11.90 21.02 4.02
N ILE A 187 10.84 21.73 4.41
CA ILE A 187 10.88 22.72 5.49
C ILE A 187 10.51 22.13 6.87
N GLY A 188 10.36 20.80 6.96
CA GLY A 188 9.98 20.11 8.19
C GLY A 188 8.51 20.27 8.60
N ASP A 189 7.63 20.69 7.69
CA ASP A 189 6.21 20.89 7.95
C ASP A 189 5.40 19.65 7.59
N GLU A 190 5.51 18.62 8.42
CA GLU A 190 4.85 17.34 8.17
C GLU A 190 3.34 17.41 8.39
N ASP A 191 2.86 18.28 9.28
CA ASP A 191 1.44 18.42 9.63
C ASP A 191 0.58 18.84 8.42
N SER A 192 1.11 19.69 7.53
CA SER A 192 0.39 20.13 6.34
C SER A 192 0.37 19.11 5.20
N THR A 193 1.19 18.05 5.26
CA THR A 193 1.30 17.08 4.15
C THR A 193 -0.02 16.35 3.92
N ALA A 194 -0.71 15.96 5.01
CA ALA A 194 -1.99 15.29 4.94
C ALA A 194 -3.11 16.21 4.46
N SER A 195 -3.13 17.48 4.89
CA SER A 195 -4.14 18.43 4.44
C SER A 195 -3.99 18.76 2.96
N LEU A 196 -2.77 18.92 2.46
CA LEU A 196 -2.50 19.05 1.01
C LEU A 196 -2.98 17.80 0.24
N TYR A 197 -2.74 16.61 0.79
CA TYR A 197 -3.23 15.37 0.19
C TYR A 197 -4.77 15.26 0.21
N LYS A 198 -5.47 15.96 1.11
CA LYS A 198 -6.94 15.98 1.17
C LYS A 198 -7.60 16.92 0.15
N ILE A 199 -6.83 17.75 -0.59
CA ILE A 199 -7.40 18.64 -1.63
C ILE A 199 -8.16 17.81 -2.68
N PRO A 200 -9.44 18.11 -2.98
CA PRO A 200 -10.29 17.28 -3.82
C PRO A 200 -10.04 17.56 -5.31
N VAL A 201 -9.03 16.91 -5.86
CA VAL A 201 -8.77 16.84 -7.31
C VAL A 201 -8.90 15.40 -7.78
N ASP A 202 -9.31 15.19 -9.02
CA ASP A 202 -9.39 13.83 -9.58
C ASP A 202 -8.01 13.38 -10.07
N ASP A 203 -7.31 12.65 -9.22
CA ASP A 203 -5.89 12.33 -9.44
C ASP A 203 -5.56 10.84 -9.18
N GLY A 204 -6.60 10.01 -9.03
CA GLY A 204 -6.42 8.59 -8.74
C GLY A 204 -5.86 8.30 -7.35
N LYS A 205 -5.96 9.26 -6.41
CA LYS A 205 -5.69 9.05 -4.98
C LYS A 205 -6.31 7.75 -4.49
N TRP A 206 -5.53 6.98 -3.77
CA TRP A 206 -6.05 5.83 -3.05
C TRP A 206 -6.46 6.27 -1.65
N VAL A 207 -7.72 6.03 -1.32
CA VAL A 207 -8.34 6.35 -0.03
C VAL A 207 -8.91 5.06 0.54
N ILE A 208 -8.71 4.84 1.83
CA ILE A 208 -9.35 3.75 2.55
C ILE A 208 -10.83 4.11 2.73
N PRO A 209 -11.77 3.31 2.21
CA PRO A 209 -13.19 3.59 2.37
C PRO A 209 -13.58 3.62 3.84
N ASN A 210 -14.51 4.52 4.16
CA ASN A 210 -15.19 4.48 5.45
C ASN A 210 -15.85 3.11 5.63
N ASN A 211 -15.76 2.55 6.84
CA ASN A 211 -16.35 1.26 7.20
C ASN A 211 -15.77 0.05 6.42
N LEU A 212 -14.48 0.07 6.07
CA LEU A 212 -13.75 -1.11 5.57
C LEU A 212 -13.59 -2.21 6.65
N TYR A 213 -13.90 -1.89 7.91
CA TYR A 213 -13.94 -2.77 9.10
C TYR A 213 -12.69 -3.66 9.25
N MET A 214 -11.52 -3.03 9.30
CA MET A 214 -10.25 -3.75 9.40
C MET A 214 -10.03 -4.37 10.78
N ASN A 215 -10.69 -3.88 11.84
CA ASN A 215 -10.61 -4.53 13.15
C ASN A 215 -11.45 -5.82 13.25
N GLY A 216 -12.31 -6.09 12.27
CA GLY A 216 -13.03 -7.36 12.17
C GLY A 216 -12.14 -8.46 11.62
N VAL A 217 -11.15 -8.92 12.40
CA VAL A 217 -10.23 -9.99 12.01
C VAL A 217 -10.77 -11.36 12.48
N PRO A 218 -10.87 -12.38 11.61
CA PRO A 218 -10.51 -12.40 10.19
C PRO A 218 -11.41 -11.52 9.33
N TRP A 219 -10.81 -10.83 8.37
CA TRP A 219 -11.48 -9.91 7.46
C TRP A 219 -12.57 -10.58 6.64
N LYS A 220 -13.59 -9.80 6.30
CA LYS A 220 -14.63 -10.25 5.38
C LYS A 220 -14.06 -10.36 3.95
N PRO A 221 -14.64 -11.20 3.08
CA PRO A 221 -14.18 -11.34 1.69
C PRO A 221 -14.10 -10.00 0.95
N PHE A 222 -15.06 -9.09 1.16
CA PHE A 222 -15.06 -7.75 0.58
C PHE A 222 -13.82 -6.92 0.99
N THR A 223 -13.45 -6.95 2.27
CA THR A 223 -12.27 -6.24 2.79
C THR A 223 -10.99 -6.80 2.16
N ARG A 224 -10.85 -8.13 2.05
CA ARG A 224 -9.71 -8.75 1.35
C ARG A 224 -9.68 -8.37 -0.13
N GLN A 225 -10.81 -8.47 -0.83
CA GLN A 225 -10.90 -8.14 -2.26
C GLN A 225 -10.55 -6.68 -2.56
N PHE A 226 -10.91 -5.75 -1.68
CA PHE A 226 -10.52 -4.34 -1.80
C PHE A 226 -9.00 -4.18 -1.92
N PHE A 227 -8.24 -4.84 -1.04
CA PHE A 227 -6.78 -4.83 -1.11
C PHE A 227 -6.25 -5.61 -2.30
N TYR A 228 -6.81 -6.79 -2.60
CA TYR A 228 -6.36 -7.60 -3.74
C TYR A 228 -6.47 -6.83 -5.05
N ASN A 229 -7.63 -6.22 -5.32
CA ASN A 229 -7.86 -5.41 -6.50
C ASN A 229 -6.85 -4.26 -6.59
N ARG A 230 -6.52 -3.62 -5.46
CA ARG A 230 -5.55 -2.53 -5.47
C ARG A 230 -4.13 -3.04 -5.75
N ILE A 231 -3.72 -4.14 -5.13
CA ILE A 231 -2.39 -4.74 -5.33
C ILE A 231 -2.21 -5.17 -6.78
N VAL A 232 -3.20 -5.85 -7.36
CA VAL A 232 -3.20 -6.26 -8.77
C VAL A 232 -3.02 -5.06 -9.70
N ARG A 233 -3.80 -3.99 -9.50
CA ARG A 233 -3.67 -2.75 -10.30
C ARG A 233 -2.30 -2.09 -10.13
N ALA A 234 -1.78 -2.05 -8.90
CA ALA A 234 -0.46 -1.46 -8.62
C ALA A 234 0.67 -2.22 -9.33
N VAL A 235 0.62 -3.56 -9.31
CA VAL A 235 1.58 -4.44 -9.98
C VAL A 235 1.48 -4.31 -11.49
N ASP A 236 0.27 -4.35 -12.06
CA ASP A 236 0.09 -4.19 -13.51
C ASP A 236 0.59 -2.83 -14.00
N ALA A 237 0.27 -1.75 -13.29
CA ALA A 237 0.78 -0.42 -13.61
C ALA A 237 2.32 -0.35 -13.52
N ALA A 238 2.94 -1.01 -12.53
CA ALA A 238 4.39 -1.05 -12.40
C ALA A 238 5.07 -1.88 -13.50
N ILE A 239 4.45 -2.96 -13.97
CA ILE A 239 4.97 -3.76 -15.10
C ILE A 239 4.90 -2.99 -16.41
N ARG A 240 3.88 -2.14 -16.59
CA ARG A 240 3.71 -1.33 -17.80
C ARG A 240 4.57 -0.06 -17.80
N ASP A 241 5.10 0.35 -16.65
CA ASP A 241 5.97 1.51 -16.54
C ASP A 241 7.43 1.12 -16.87
N PRO A 242 7.97 1.52 -18.04
CA PRO A 242 9.34 1.18 -18.41
C PRO A 242 10.40 1.87 -17.52
N SER A 243 10.02 2.91 -16.78
CA SER A 243 10.92 3.58 -15.84
C SER A 243 11.01 2.88 -14.49
N PHE A 244 10.06 1.98 -14.19
CA PHE A 244 10.04 1.27 -12.93
C PHE A 244 10.86 -0.03 -13.00
N PRO A 245 11.70 -0.34 -11.99
CA PRO A 245 12.50 -1.56 -12.01
C PRO A 245 11.65 -2.83 -12.05
N ASN A 246 12.12 -3.82 -12.80
CA ASN A 246 11.46 -5.13 -12.93
C ASN A 246 11.45 -5.94 -11.62
N ARG A 247 12.35 -5.64 -10.67
CA ARG A 247 12.38 -6.25 -9.33
C ARG A 247 11.43 -5.50 -8.39
N MET A 248 10.30 -6.13 -8.12
CA MET A 248 9.16 -5.52 -7.43
C MET A 248 8.93 -6.17 -6.08
N ALA A 249 8.62 -5.38 -5.06
CA ALA A 249 8.21 -5.86 -3.74
C ALA A 249 6.78 -5.43 -3.41
N ILE A 250 6.01 -6.38 -2.89
CA ILE A 250 4.69 -6.17 -2.29
C ILE A 250 4.84 -6.41 -0.78
N LYS A 251 4.54 -5.40 0.03
CA LYS A 251 4.50 -5.50 1.50
C LYS A 251 3.06 -5.44 1.97
N PHE A 252 2.37 -6.57 2.03
CA PHE A 252 1.02 -6.66 2.56
C PHE A 252 1.08 -7.30 3.95
N LEU A 253 1.23 -6.47 4.99
CA LEU A 253 1.51 -6.88 6.36
C LEU A 253 0.34 -6.51 7.28
N THR A 254 -0.71 -7.32 7.19
CA THR A 254 -1.93 -7.22 8.01
C THR A 254 -1.95 -8.37 9.03
N PRO A 255 -2.85 -8.37 10.02
CA PRO A 255 -2.89 -9.46 10.99
C PRO A 255 -3.07 -10.85 10.36
N GLU A 256 -3.74 -10.95 9.20
CA GLU A 256 -3.92 -12.21 8.47
C GLU A 256 -2.76 -12.56 7.54
N SER A 257 -1.94 -11.60 7.11
CA SER A 257 -0.89 -11.86 6.10
C SER A 257 0.53 -11.75 6.66
N ASN A 258 0.69 -11.29 7.90
CA ASN A 258 1.97 -11.16 8.58
C ASN A 258 2.19 -12.30 9.59
N PRO A 259 3.19 -13.18 9.39
CA PRO A 259 3.51 -14.28 10.29
C PRO A 259 3.91 -13.87 11.72
N ALA A 260 4.15 -12.59 11.98
CA ALA A 260 4.41 -12.07 13.31
C ALA A 260 3.17 -12.03 14.22
N PHE A 261 1.97 -12.22 13.66
CA PHE A 261 0.71 -12.25 14.40
C PHE A 261 0.14 -13.68 14.50
N ASP A 262 -0.48 -14.00 15.62
CA ASP A 262 -1.13 -15.30 15.85
C ASP A 262 -2.32 -15.56 14.90
N THR A 263 -2.90 -14.49 14.37
CA THR A 263 -4.01 -14.54 13.41
C THR A 263 -3.56 -14.77 11.96
N TYR A 264 -2.26 -15.01 11.74
CA TYR A 264 -1.72 -15.27 10.42
C TYR A 264 -2.45 -16.42 9.72
N ARG A 265 -2.90 -16.15 8.50
CA ARG A 265 -3.63 -17.06 7.64
C ARG A 265 -2.96 -17.12 6.27
N ILE A 266 -2.19 -18.19 6.04
CA ILE A 266 -1.55 -18.43 4.74
C ILE A 266 -2.54 -18.38 3.56
N GLY A 267 -3.79 -18.81 3.78
CA GLY A 267 -4.86 -18.72 2.78
C GLY A 267 -5.08 -17.29 2.25
N THR A 268 -4.97 -16.26 3.08
CA THR A 268 -5.10 -14.85 2.67
C THR A 268 -3.96 -14.42 1.74
N VAL A 269 -2.75 -14.92 1.98
CA VAL A 269 -1.61 -14.69 1.09
C VAL A 269 -1.79 -15.44 -0.23
N LEU A 270 -2.25 -16.69 -0.20
CA LEU A 270 -2.44 -17.51 -1.39
C LEU A 270 -3.63 -17.05 -2.24
N GLU A 271 -4.71 -16.57 -1.63
CA GLU A 271 -5.82 -15.91 -2.32
C GLU A 271 -5.30 -14.71 -3.13
N LEU A 272 -4.48 -13.84 -2.54
CA LEU A 272 -3.84 -12.71 -3.24
C LEU A 272 -2.94 -13.18 -4.39
N VAL A 273 -2.12 -14.22 -4.18
CA VAL A 273 -1.25 -14.77 -5.23
C VAL A 273 -2.07 -15.29 -6.40
N ARG A 274 -3.21 -15.95 -6.12
CA ARG A 274 -4.14 -16.42 -7.15
C ARG A 274 -4.71 -15.27 -7.97
N GLU A 275 -5.18 -14.19 -7.33
CA GLU A 275 -5.69 -13.00 -8.02
C GLU A 275 -4.61 -12.35 -8.91
N LEU A 276 -3.38 -12.24 -8.41
CA LEU A 276 -2.24 -11.74 -9.20
C LEU A 276 -1.95 -12.63 -10.41
N ALA A 277 -1.90 -13.95 -10.21
CA ALA A 277 -1.62 -14.90 -11.28
C ALA A 277 -2.69 -14.84 -12.37
N PHE A 278 -3.98 -14.87 -11.99
CA PHE A 278 -5.08 -14.78 -12.95
C PHE A 278 -5.08 -13.47 -13.73
N HIS A 279 -4.73 -12.34 -13.09
CA HIS A 279 -4.60 -11.09 -13.82
C HIS A 279 -3.45 -11.12 -14.84
N GLN A 280 -2.29 -11.71 -14.51
CA GLN A 280 -1.20 -11.81 -15.49
C GLN A 280 -1.54 -12.78 -16.63
N VAL A 281 -2.22 -13.90 -16.31
CA VAL A 281 -2.72 -14.86 -17.30
C VAL A 281 -3.73 -14.21 -18.25
N SER A 282 -4.66 -13.38 -17.75
CA SER A 282 -5.61 -12.66 -18.60
C SER A 282 -4.93 -11.62 -19.50
N CYS A 283 -3.72 -11.18 -19.14
CA CYS A 283 -2.85 -10.37 -19.99
C CYS A 283 -2.01 -11.22 -20.98
N GLY A 284 -2.26 -12.53 -21.09
CA GLY A 284 -1.56 -13.44 -22.00
C GLY A 284 -0.20 -13.93 -21.51
N LYS A 285 0.14 -13.72 -20.24
CA LYS A 285 1.47 -14.04 -19.70
C LYS A 285 1.54 -15.42 -19.07
N ARG A 286 2.70 -16.07 -19.19
CA ARG A 286 3.07 -17.27 -18.45
C ARG A 286 3.67 -16.90 -17.10
N VAL A 287 3.06 -17.39 -16.03
CA VAL A 287 3.36 -17.02 -14.65
C VAL A 287 4.05 -18.19 -13.94
N LYS A 288 5.23 -17.94 -13.38
CA LYS A 288 5.92 -18.85 -12.47
C LYS A 288 5.66 -18.43 -11.03
N LEU A 289 5.02 -19.32 -10.26
CA LEU A 289 4.77 -19.16 -8.84
C LEU A 289 5.81 -19.95 -8.05
N CYS A 290 6.63 -19.26 -7.27
CA CYS A 290 7.76 -19.85 -6.57
C CYS A 290 7.59 -19.81 -5.05
N VAL A 291 7.79 -20.96 -4.41
CA VAL A 291 7.84 -21.10 -2.96
C VAL A 291 9.24 -21.54 -2.56
N GLN A 292 9.80 -20.92 -1.53
CA GLN A 292 11.12 -21.30 -1.04
C GLN A 292 11.15 -22.77 -0.57
N GLN A 293 12.21 -23.47 -0.95
CA GLN A 293 12.54 -24.82 -0.55
C GLN A 293 13.27 -24.87 0.80
N LYS A 294 13.45 -26.07 1.34
CA LYS A 294 14.24 -26.28 2.56
C LYS A 294 15.69 -25.84 2.31
N MET A 295 16.22 -25.00 3.20
CA MET A 295 17.56 -24.41 3.09
C MET A 295 18.49 -24.96 4.18
N GLY A 296 19.78 -25.13 3.85
CA GLY A 296 20.84 -25.54 4.79
C GLY A 296 21.40 -26.95 4.58
N GLU A 297 22.41 -27.30 5.38
CA GLU A 297 23.10 -28.59 5.33
C GLU A 297 23.03 -29.29 6.70
N GLY A 298 22.95 -30.63 6.70
CA GLY A 298 22.89 -31.44 7.92
C GLY A 298 21.68 -31.14 8.81
N ILE A 299 21.90 -31.06 10.13
CA ILE A 299 20.88 -30.80 11.16
C ILE A 299 20.28 -29.39 11.12
N PHE A 300 20.86 -28.49 10.33
CA PHE A 300 20.41 -27.10 10.16
C PHE A 300 19.54 -26.90 8.91
N LYS A 301 19.06 -27.99 8.28
CA LYS A 301 18.07 -27.93 7.21
C LYS A 301 16.72 -27.44 7.75
N GLY A 302 16.37 -26.21 7.44
CA GLY A 302 15.12 -25.58 7.89
C GLY A 302 14.37 -24.94 6.73
N LEU A 303 13.04 -25.04 6.78
CA LEU A 303 12.14 -24.16 6.04
C LEU A 303 11.58 -23.15 7.05
N PRO A 304 11.42 -21.85 6.70
CA PRO A 304 10.68 -20.94 7.56
C PRO A 304 9.31 -21.54 7.91
N ILE A 305 8.93 -21.48 9.18
CA ILE A 305 7.69 -22.10 9.68
C ILE A 305 6.47 -21.60 8.88
N SER A 306 6.46 -20.31 8.51
CA SER A 306 5.40 -19.69 7.70
C SER A 306 5.27 -20.22 6.28
N LEU A 307 6.28 -20.94 5.76
CA LEU A 307 6.27 -21.54 4.42
C LEU A 307 6.03 -23.05 4.46
N ASN A 308 5.93 -23.66 5.64
CA ASN A 308 5.68 -25.09 5.76
C ASN A 308 4.29 -25.45 5.19
N GLY A 309 4.26 -26.42 4.28
CA GLY A 309 3.03 -26.81 3.57
C GLY A 309 2.49 -25.77 2.57
N CYS A 310 3.11 -24.59 2.44
CA CYS A 310 2.65 -23.51 1.55
C CYS A 310 2.59 -23.99 0.09
N ARG A 311 3.63 -24.69 -0.38
CA ARG A 311 3.67 -25.28 -1.73
C ARG A 311 2.54 -26.28 -1.95
N PHE A 312 2.32 -27.18 -0.98
CA PHE A 312 1.25 -28.18 -1.07
C PHE A 312 -0.14 -27.51 -1.16
N ILE A 313 -0.40 -26.49 -0.34
CA ILE A 313 -1.67 -25.75 -0.39
C ILE A 313 -1.81 -25.00 -1.73
N LEU A 314 -0.74 -24.35 -2.21
CA LEU A 314 -0.74 -23.64 -3.49
C LEU A 314 -1.04 -24.58 -4.67
N GLU A 315 -0.46 -25.77 -4.69
CA GLU A 315 -0.68 -26.76 -5.77
C GLU A 315 -2.07 -27.40 -5.72
N ASN A 316 -2.69 -27.47 -4.53
CA ASN A 316 -3.98 -28.13 -4.31
C ASN A 316 -5.16 -27.16 -4.09
N MET A 317 -4.92 -25.84 -4.10
CA MET A 317 -6.00 -24.86 -3.94
C MET A 317 -6.91 -24.85 -5.17
N ASP A 318 -8.12 -24.32 -5.01
CA ASP A 318 -9.06 -24.18 -6.10
C ASP A 318 -8.62 -23.08 -7.08
N TRP A 319 -8.06 -23.52 -8.20
CA TRP A 319 -7.66 -22.68 -9.34
C TRP A 319 -8.75 -22.54 -10.41
N GLN A 320 -9.93 -23.15 -10.21
CA GLN A 320 -11.01 -23.16 -11.21
C GLN A 320 -10.53 -23.59 -12.61
N SER A 321 -9.56 -24.51 -12.65
CA SER A 321 -8.81 -24.90 -13.86
C SER A 321 -9.14 -26.29 -14.38
N LYS A 322 -10.11 -26.99 -13.79
CA LYS A 322 -10.58 -28.29 -14.26
C LYS A 322 -11.47 -28.12 -15.50
N GLU A 323 -11.69 -29.23 -16.19
CA GLU A 323 -12.61 -29.30 -17.34
C GLU A 323 -13.99 -28.76 -16.96
N GLY A 324 -14.50 -27.78 -17.72
CA GLY A 324 -15.78 -27.13 -17.48
C GLY A 324 -15.80 -25.99 -16.44
N GLU A 325 -14.64 -25.61 -15.88
CA GLU A 325 -14.52 -24.45 -14.96
C GLU A 325 -14.11 -23.16 -15.70
N GLU A 326 -14.26 -22.00 -15.04
CA GLU A 326 -14.05 -20.69 -15.68
C GLU A 326 -12.62 -20.49 -16.24
N LYS A 327 -11.62 -21.11 -15.62
CA LYS A 327 -10.19 -20.99 -15.97
C LYS A 327 -9.63 -22.33 -16.46
N GLU A 328 -10.46 -23.12 -17.13
CA GLU A 328 -10.10 -24.45 -17.64
C GLU A 328 -8.71 -24.46 -18.31
N GLY A 329 -7.87 -25.41 -17.88
CA GLY A 329 -6.56 -25.64 -18.46
C GLY A 329 -5.47 -24.62 -18.14
N VAL A 330 -5.73 -23.56 -17.37
CA VAL A 330 -4.74 -22.51 -17.05
C VAL A 330 -3.54 -23.05 -16.25
N VAL A 331 -3.78 -23.94 -15.29
CA VAL A 331 -2.71 -24.59 -14.52
C VAL A 331 -2.01 -25.62 -15.40
N GLY A 332 -0.68 -25.50 -15.52
CA GLY A 332 0.15 -26.35 -16.39
C GLY A 332 0.34 -25.83 -17.82
N THR A 333 -0.42 -24.82 -18.25
CA THR A 333 -0.24 -24.16 -19.56
C THR A 333 0.25 -22.71 -19.43
N GLN A 334 -0.27 -21.97 -18.46
CA GLN A 334 0.10 -20.58 -18.21
C GLN A 334 0.55 -20.36 -16.77
N ILE A 335 0.03 -21.11 -15.80
CA ILE A 335 0.48 -21.07 -14.41
C ILE A 335 1.34 -22.29 -14.12
N TYR A 336 2.57 -22.04 -13.66
CA TYR A 336 3.54 -23.06 -13.29
C TYR A 336 4.02 -22.86 -11.85
N PHE A 337 4.23 -23.96 -11.14
CA PHE A 337 4.75 -23.94 -9.78
C PHE A 337 6.24 -24.30 -9.76
N GLY A 338 7.02 -23.69 -8.86
CA GLY A 338 8.44 -23.92 -8.74
C GLY A 338 9.01 -23.63 -7.36
N GLU A 339 10.28 -24.00 -7.18
CA GLU A 339 11.08 -23.59 -6.03
C GLU A 339 11.79 -22.26 -6.30
N VAL A 340 12.51 -21.71 -5.33
CA VAL A 340 13.32 -20.50 -5.56
C VAL A 340 14.71 -20.92 -6.04
N GLY A 341 15.04 -20.60 -7.30
CA GLY A 341 16.37 -20.83 -7.85
C GLY A 341 16.46 -20.73 -9.37
N GLU A 342 17.67 -20.63 -9.89
CA GLU A 342 17.95 -20.46 -11.33
C GLU A 342 17.45 -21.64 -12.20
N HIS A 343 17.41 -22.85 -11.64
CA HIS A 343 17.05 -24.06 -12.37
C HIS A 343 15.56 -24.16 -12.74
N VAL A 344 14.67 -23.38 -12.11
CA VAL A 344 13.22 -23.41 -12.41
C VAL A 344 12.75 -22.35 -13.40
N VAL A 345 13.67 -21.47 -13.80
CA VAL A 345 13.40 -20.37 -14.73
C VAL A 345 13.50 -20.92 -16.15
N GLU A 346 12.40 -20.94 -16.87
CA GLU A 346 12.36 -21.30 -18.29
C GLU A 346 12.40 -20.04 -19.16
N GLU A 347 12.73 -20.19 -20.45
CA GLU A 347 12.80 -19.05 -21.38
C GLU A 347 11.42 -18.47 -21.67
N GLU A 348 10.38 -19.31 -21.65
CA GLU A 348 9.01 -18.91 -21.96
C GLU A 348 8.23 -18.36 -20.76
N ASP A 349 8.82 -18.35 -19.56
CA ASP A 349 8.18 -17.71 -18.40
C ASP A 349 8.21 -16.18 -18.56
N ASP A 350 7.08 -15.50 -18.38
CA ASP A 350 6.99 -14.05 -18.54
C ASP A 350 7.08 -13.29 -17.20
N VAL A 351 6.52 -13.85 -16.14
CA VAL A 351 6.42 -13.20 -14.82
C VAL A 351 6.72 -14.19 -13.70
N PHE A 352 7.53 -13.76 -12.72
CA PHE A 352 7.87 -14.55 -11.53
C PHE A 352 7.21 -13.93 -10.29
N ILE A 353 6.50 -14.74 -9.51
CA ILE A 353 5.90 -14.34 -8.22
C ILE A 353 6.43 -15.25 -7.12
N LEU A 354 7.18 -14.68 -6.19
CA LEU A 354 7.82 -15.40 -5.08
C LEU A 354 7.07 -15.13 -3.78
N ILE A 355 6.62 -16.21 -3.14
CA ILE A 355 5.77 -16.14 -1.93
C ILE A 355 6.64 -16.09 -0.68
N ALA A 356 6.64 -14.94 0.01
CA ALA A 356 7.26 -14.70 1.31
C ALA A 356 8.68 -15.27 1.46
N PRO A 357 9.64 -14.98 0.54
CA PRO A 357 11.00 -15.49 0.64
C PRO A 357 11.70 -14.93 1.90
N GLN A 358 12.39 -15.81 2.65
CA GLN A 358 12.99 -15.45 3.93
C GLN A 358 14.40 -16.03 4.11
N ASN A 359 15.26 -15.24 4.74
CA ASN A 359 16.47 -15.79 5.34
C ASN A 359 16.11 -16.72 6.51
N VAL A 360 16.78 -17.87 6.59
CA VAL A 360 16.72 -18.75 7.76
C VAL A 360 17.96 -18.54 8.63
N VAL A 361 17.91 -19.02 9.86
CA VAL A 361 19.04 -18.93 10.79
C VAL A 361 20.28 -19.58 10.17
N GLY A 362 21.34 -18.80 9.98
CA GLY A 362 22.61 -19.29 9.42
C GLY A 362 22.67 -19.47 7.90
N VAL A 363 21.56 -19.32 7.15
CA VAL A 363 21.54 -19.47 5.68
C VAL A 363 20.67 -18.39 5.03
N SER A 364 21.25 -17.68 4.05
CA SER A 364 20.55 -16.63 3.30
C SER A 364 19.90 -17.18 2.03
N ILE A 365 18.68 -16.72 1.74
CA ILE A 365 17.98 -17.02 0.48
C ILE A 365 18.50 -16.14 -0.69
N ILE A 366 19.23 -15.08 -0.38
CA ILE A 366 19.64 -14.04 -1.35
C ILE A 366 20.45 -14.61 -2.51
N PRO A 367 21.43 -15.52 -2.35
CA PRO A 367 22.15 -16.09 -3.49
C PRO A 367 21.23 -16.79 -4.50
N LEU A 368 20.18 -17.47 -4.02
CA LEU A 368 19.21 -18.12 -4.91
C LEU A 368 18.32 -17.09 -5.62
N LEU A 369 17.90 -16.04 -4.90
CA LEU A 369 17.14 -14.92 -5.49
C LEU A 369 17.96 -14.20 -6.55
N GLU A 370 19.25 -13.99 -6.31
CA GLU A 370 20.16 -13.31 -7.22
C GLU A 370 20.39 -14.11 -8.50
N ALA A 371 20.68 -15.41 -8.37
CA ALA A 371 20.83 -16.30 -9.52
C ALA A 371 19.55 -16.39 -10.34
N MET A 372 18.39 -16.51 -9.67
CA MET A 372 17.08 -16.53 -10.32
C MET A 372 16.76 -15.20 -11.02
N ALA A 373 16.99 -14.06 -10.36
CA ALA A 373 16.77 -12.74 -10.93
C ALA A 373 17.70 -12.45 -12.11
N ARG A 374 18.95 -12.94 -12.08
CA ARG A 374 19.89 -12.84 -13.19
C ARG A 374 19.39 -13.61 -14.42
N LYS A 375 18.89 -14.83 -14.25
CA LYS A 375 18.33 -15.62 -15.36
C LYS A 375 16.98 -15.10 -15.83
N ALA A 376 16.18 -14.51 -14.93
CA ALA A 376 14.95 -13.81 -15.30
C ALA A 376 15.21 -12.58 -16.19
N GLY A 377 16.37 -11.93 -16.08
CA GLY A 377 16.71 -10.77 -16.90
C GLY A 377 15.79 -9.58 -16.59
N ASP A 378 15.20 -8.99 -17.64
CA ASP A 378 14.29 -7.83 -17.54
C ASP A 378 12.83 -8.20 -17.22
N ARG A 379 12.52 -9.50 -17.17
CA ARG A 379 11.16 -9.99 -16.88
C ARG A 379 10.72 -9.58 -15.47
N PRO A 380 9.44 -9.24 -15.25
CA PRO A 380 8.92 -8.88 -13.92
C PRO A 380 9.19 -9.97 -12.87
N PHE A 381 9.82 -9.55 -11.78
CA PHE A 381 10.24 -10.41 -10.69
C PHE A 381 9.69 -9.87 -9.37
N ILE A 382 8.58 -10.44 -8.92
CA ILE A 382 7.73 -9.92 -7.85
C ILE A 382 7.94 -10.76 -6.59
N VAL A 383 8.32 -10.12 -5.47
CA VAL A 383 8.39 -10.75 -4.15
C VAL A 383 7.25 -10.25 -3.26
N LEU A 384 6.46 -11.18 -2.73
CA LEU A 384 5.37 -10.88 -1.80
C LEU A 384 5.86 -11.10 -0.37
N ASN A 385 5.69 -10.12 0.52
CA ASN A 385 6.10 -10.15 1.93
C ASN A 385 7.53 -10.67 2.16
N PRO A 386 8.55 -10.13 1.47
CA PRO A 386 9.92 -10.59 1.62
C PRO A 386 10.46 -10.31 3.02
N SER A 387 11.13 -11.30 3.64
CA SER A 387 11.84 -11.16 4.91
C SER A 387 13.34 -11.39 4.71
N LEU A 388 14.00 -10.41 4.08
CA LEU A 388 15.41 -10.49 3.67
C LEU A 388 16.39 -9.87 4.69
N ARG A 389 15.90 -9.50 5.88
CA ARG A 389 16.76 -9.08 7.00
C ARG A 389 17.57 -10.29 7.49
N ASP A 390 18.81 -10.06 7.94
CA ASP A 390 19.60 -11.14 8.57
C ASP A 390 18.92 -11.62 9.85
N ARG A 391 18.93 -12.94 10.07
CA ARG A 391 18.54 -13.55 11.35
C ARG A 391 19.78 -14.11 12.04
N PRO A 392 20.12 -13.65 13.26
CA PRO A 392 21.31 -14.12 13.97
C PRO A 392 21.21 -15.63 14.26
N SER A 393 22.36 -16.30 14.28
CA SER A 393 22.46 -17.70 14.72
C SER A 393 22.26 -17.82 16.23
N ALA A 394 21.89 -19.02 16.71
CA ALA A 394 21.70 -19.32 18.13
C ALA A 394 22.95 -19.09 19.01
N GLY A 395 24.10 -18.72 18.43
CA GLY A 395 25.31 -18.30 19.14
C GLY A 395 25.67 -16.82 18.95
N ASP A 396 24.74 -15.95 18.57
CA ASP A 396 24.94 -14.51 18.28
C ASP A 396 26.01 -14.17 17.21
N VAL A 397 26.55 -15.18 16.54
CA VAL A 397 27.47 -14.99 15.41
C VAL A 397 26.66 -14.52 14.20
N MET A 398 26.69 -13.22 13.94
CA MET A 398 26.22 -12.67 12.66
C MET A 398 27.16 -13.10 11.54
N GLN A 399 26.62 -13.57 10.43
CA GLN A 399 27.37 -13.75 9.19
C GLN A 399 27.77 -12.35 8.66
N VAL A 400 28.95 -11.86 9.05
CA VAL A 400 29.45 -10.52 8.65
C VAL A 400 29.87 -10.51 7.17
N ARG A 401 30.38 -11.63 6.65
CA ARG A 401 30.85 -11.73 5.26
C ARG A 401 29.67 -11.69 4.27
N GLY A 402 29.80 -10.86 3.23
CA GLY A 402 28.78 -10.67 2.19
C GLY A 402 27.46 -10.07 2.69
N ARG A 403 27.40 -9.56 3.92
CA ARG A 403 26.19 -8.91 4.48
C ARG A 403 25.81 -7.65 3.71
N GLU A 404 26.81 -6.83 3.41
CA GLU A 404 26.60 -5.58 2.67
C GLU A 404 26.04 -5.85 1.28
N GLU A 405 26.65 -6.79 0.53
CA GLU A 405 26.20 -7.24 -0.79
C GLU A 405 24.77 -7.79 -0.74
N ARG A 406 24.46 -8.61 0.28
CA ARG A 406 23.11 -9.16 0.51
C ARG A 406 22.09 -8.05 0.76
N MET A 407 22.41 -7.09 1.62
CA MET A 407 21.54 -5.94 1.89
C MET A 407 21.40 -5.03 0.67
N ALA A 408 22.45 -4.88 -0.13
CA ALA A 408 22.42 -4.13 -1.38
C ALA A 408 21.50 -4.79 -2.40
N PHE A 409 21.59 -6.11 -2.57
CA PHE A 409 20.68 -6.87 -3.42
C PHE A 409 19.22 -6.75 -2.96
N GLY A 410 18.96 -6.88 -1.65
CA GLY A 410 17.62 -6.70 -1.09
C GLY A 410 17.01 -5.32 -1.39
N LYS A 411 17.83 -4.25 -1.43
CA LYS A 411 17.42 -2.88 -1.80
C LYS A 411 17.13 -2.68 -3.30
N THR A 412 17.49 -3.66 -4.15
CA THR A 412 17.15 -3.62 -5.58
C THR A 412 15.65 -3.83 -5.81
N PHE A 413 14.97 -4.54 -4.90
CA PHE A 413 13.51 -4.68 -4.93
C PHE A 413 12.84 -3.36 -4.56
N LYS A 414 12.15 -2.75 -5.53
CA LYS A 414 11.40 -1.51 -5.30
C LYS A 414 9.97 -1.82 -4.87
N THR A 415 9.51 -1.14 -3.83
CA THR A 415 8.15 -1.30 -3.32
C THR A 415 7.13 -0.76 -4.31
N VAL A 416 6.33 -1.66 -4.86
CA VAL A 416 5.20 -1.35 -5.74
C VAL A 416 3.94 -1.08 -4.93
N PHE A 417 3.74 -1.88 -3.89
CA PHE A 417 2.63 -1.74 -2.97
C PHE A 417 3.09 -2.03 -1.55
N ALA A 418 2.62 -1.24 -0.59
CA ALA A 418 2.77 -1.51 0.82
C ALA A 418 1.47 -1.21 1.57
N PHE A 419 1.17 -2.03 2.56
CA PHE A 419 0.13 -1.77 3.54
C PHE A 419 0.46 -2.56 4.80
N GLU A 420 0.87 -1.84 5.84
CA GLU A 420 1.27 -2.40 7.13
C GLU A 420 0.40 -1.81 8.23
N THR A 421 -0.27 -2.67 8.99
CA THR A 421 -1.19 -2.24 10.05
C THR A 421 -0.43 -1.91 11.33
N GLN A 422 -0.82 -0.81 11.97
CA GLN A 422 -0.25 -0.35 13.23
C GLN A 422 -1.18 -0.74 14.39
N HIS A 423 -0.58 -1.20 15.49
CA HIS A 423 -1.28 -1.70 16.66
C HIS A 423 -0.63 -1.15 17.93
N ASP A 424 -1.41 -0.98 18.99
CA ASP A 424 -0.85 -0.68 20.31
C ASP A 424 -0.21 -1.93 20.93
N LYS A 425 0.81 -1.70 21.75
CA LYS A 425 1.47 -2.77 22.51
C LYS A 425 0.43 -3.50 23.38
N GLY A 426 0.21 -4.79 23.10
CA GLY A 426 -0.65 -5.66 23.90
C GLY A 426 -2.13 -5.72 23.49
N MET A 427 -2.56 -4.97 22.45
CA MET A 427 -3.92 -5.07 21.89
C MET A 427 -3.89 -5.42 20.41
N PHE A 428 -4.77 -6.32 19.98
CA PHE A 428 -4.97 -6.67 18.56
C PHE A 428 -5.81 -5.62 17.78
N LYS A 429 -6.06 -4.43 18.37
CA LYS A 429 -6.77 -3.34 17.69
C LYS A 429 -5.84 -2.67 16.68
N ILE A 430 -6.29 -2.59 15.44
CA ILE A 430 -5.64 -1.82 14.39
C ILE A 430 -5.99 -0.35 14.61
N ASN A 431 -5.01 0.44 14.99
CA ASN A 431 -5.15 1.88 15.26
C ASN A 431 -4.74 2.75 14.07
N GLY A 432 -4.18 2.15 13.03
CA GLY A 432 -3.69 2.86 11.87
C GLY A 432 -3.04 1.93 10.87
N ALA A 433 -2.50 2.52 9.82
CA ALA A 433 -1.71 1.79 8.83
C ALA A 433 -0.72 2.72 8.15
N VAL A 434 0.39 2.17 7.67
CA VAL A 434 1.26 2.84 6.71
C VAL A 434 1.08 2.15 5.37
N GLY A 435 0.75 2.94 4.35
CA GLY A 435 0.43 2.41 3.03
C GLY A 435 1.11 3.15 1.90
N LYS A 436 1.48 2.41 0.86
CA LYS A 436 1.82 2.92 -0.47
C LYS A 436 0.98 2.17 -1.48
N ALA A 437 0.06 2.88 -2.13
CA ALA A 437 -0.97 2.24 -2.93
C ALA A 437 -0.53 1.88 -4.36
N GLY A 438 0.65 2.29 -4.81
CA GLY A 438 1.14 2.07 -6.17
C GLY A 438 2.56 2.59 -6.32
N HIS A 439 3.30 2.15 -7.35
CA HIS A 439 4.70 2.51 -7.54
C HIS A 439 4.90 4.03 -7.68
N ASP A 440 3.93 4.70 -8.30
CA ASP A 440 3.90 6.14 -8.52
C ASP A 440 3.32 6.93 -7.35
N GLN A 441 2.67 6.28 -6.38
CA GLN A 441 1.97 6.91 -5.26
C GLN A 441 2.90 7.23 -4.07
N PRO A 442 2.58 8.26 -3.27
CA PRO A 442 3.30 8.54 -2.05
C PRO A 442 2.99 7.49 -0.97
N TRP A 443 3.80 7.52 0.07
CA TRP A 443 3.52 6.83 1.33
C TRP A 443 2.57 7.67 2.17
N ILE A 444 1.61 6.99 2.81
CA ILE A 444 0.55 7.62 3.59
C ILE A 444 0.47 6.91 4.94
N ARG A 445 0.54 7.67 6.02
CA ARG A 445 0.23 7.21 7.37
C ARG A 445 -1.25 7.50 7.64
N TYR A 446 -1.99 6.46 7.96
CA TYR A 446 -3.38 6.51 8.35
C TYR A 446 -3.51 6.29 9.85
N VAL A 447 -4.42 7.03 10.48
CA VAL A 447 -4.83 6.83 11.87
C VAL A 447 -6.32 6.54 11.91
N LEU A 448 -6.71 5.56 12.72
CA LEU A 448 -8.11 5.30 13.05
C LEU A 448 -8.63 6.45 13.89
N ILE A 449 -9.62 7.16 13.37
CA ILE A 449 -10.37 8.15 14.15
C ILE A 449 -11.49 7.41 14.86
N ASP A 450 -11.35 7.26 16.18
CA ASP A 450 -12.42 6.75 17.04
C ASP A 450 -13.42 7.90 17.23
N ASN A 451 -14.58 7.82 16.56
CA ASN A 451 -15.66 8.77 16.79
C ASN A 451 -16.21 8.55 18.21
N GLN A 452 -15.63 9.23 19.20
CA GLN A 452 -16.00 9.14 20.61
C GLN A 452 -17.37 9.74 20.96
N GLU A 453 -18.13 10.25 19.98
CA GLU A 453 -19.47 10.77 20.26
C GLU A 453 -20.55 9.68 20.15
N GLY A 454 -20.90 9.12 21.32
CA GLY A 454 -22.29 8.73 21.62
C GLY A 454 -22.76 7.31 21.27
N LEU A 455 -21.91 6.41 20.78
CA LEU A 455 -22.35 5.05 20.44
C LEU A 455 -21.99 4.03 21.55
N GLN A 456 -22.85 3.97 22.57
CA GLN A 456 -22.93 2.84 23.52
C GLN A 456 -23.39 1.52 22.85
N ASN A 457 -23.67 1.53 21.54
CA ASN A 457 -24.00 0.34 20.77
C ASN A 457 -22.77 -0.18 20.02
N VAL A 458 -22.22 -1.30 20.50
CA VAL A 458 -21.11 -2.06 19.91
C VAL A 458 -21.33 -2.38 18.42
N ASN A 459 -22.60 -2.42 17.97
CA ASN A 459 -22.99 -2.76 16.61
C ASN A 459 -22.90 -1.62 15.58
N ASN A 460 -22.55 -0.39 15.96
CA ASN A 460 -22.56 0.77 15.05
C ASN A 460 -21.25 1.56 15.01
N ARG A 461 -20.13 0.97 15.48
CA ARG A 461 -18.80 1.60 15.41
C ARG A 461 -18.42 1.82 13.95
N ARG A 462 -18.31 3.08 13.53
CA ARG A 462 -17.76 3.43 12.21
C ARG A 462 -16.24 3.41 12.31
N GLU A 463 -15.60 2.59 11.48
CA GLU A 463 -14.15 2.63 11.32
C GLU A 463 -13.80 3.61 10.21
N VAL A 464 -13.12 4.70 10.56
CA VAL A 464 -12.65 5.73 9.63
C VAL A 464 -11.15 5.86 9.80
N TYR A 465 -10.40 5.68 8.71
CA TYR A 465 -8.96 5.81 8.68
C TYR A 465 -8.60 7.07 7.90
N GLU A 466 -8.07 8.08 8.59
CA GLU A 466 -7.70 9.34 7.95
C GLU A 466 -6.19 9.44 7.73
N PRO A 467 -5.76 10.00 6.58
CA PRO A 467 -4.35 10.32 6.39
C PRO A 467 -3.95 11.43 7.37
N VAL A 468 -2.85 11.20 8.08
CA VAL A 468 -2.25 12.15 9.03
C VAL A 468 -0.87 12.61 8.59
N GLN A 469 -0.22 11.86 7.70
CA GLN A 469 1.10 12.21 7.17
C GLN A 469 1.24 11.62 5.77
N VAL A 470 1.85 12.37 4.85
CA VAL A 470 2.13 11.91 3.48
C VAL A 470 3.57 12.23 3.10
N THR A 471 4.29 11.23 2.60
CA THR A 471 5.74 11.34 2.33
C THR A 471 6.11 10.65 1.01
N GLU A 472 7.11 11.15 0.30
CA GLU A 472 7.63 10.48 -0.91
C GLU A 472 8.50 9.25 -0.58
N ARG A 473 9.03 9.21 0.65
CA ARG A 473 9.85 8.12 1.15
C ARG A 473 9.07 7.29 2.15
N GLU A 474 9.47 6.03 2.30
CA GLU A 474 8.95 5.16 3.35
C GLU A 474 9.19 5.84 4.70
N PRO A 475 8.14 6.05 5.52
CA PRO A 475 8.29 6.63 6.85
C PRO A 475 9.28 5.80 7.67
N ALA A 476 10.13 6.46 8.46
CA ALA A 476 10.97 5.76 9.43
C ALA A 476 10.07 5.18 10.54
N ASP A 477 10.41 3.98 11.00
CA ASP A 477 9.73 3.28 12.11
C ASP A 477 9.77 4.06 13.42
#